data_AF-A0A9N9YJB5-F1
#
_entry.id   AF-A0A9N9YJB5-F1
#
_cell.length_a   1.000
_cell.length_b   1.000
_cell.length_c   1.000
_cell.angle_alpha   90.00
_cell.angle_beta   90.00
_cell.angle_gamma   90.00
#
_symmetry.space_group_name_H-M   'P 1'
#
loop_
_entity.id
_entity.type
_entity.pdbx_description
1 polymer ?
#
loop_
_entity_poly.entity_id
_entity_poly.type
_entity_poly.pdbx_seq_one_letter_code
_entity_poly.pdbx_strand_id
1 'polypeptide(L)'
;MSKTKQSAIDVLINWDNQAGWDSGFAFMLGVGQCMWSFGAIDSVTHIAEEISHPGKNVTRAMLLAMLIGLLTIVFFALALLFSCTDFSAISASAVPLYEAYFQATGSAVFSTVLAAWITFVYLGVVLGLVTTSGRLIWACSCFPRDRLGARTMASL
;
A
#
# COMPACT_ATOMS: atom_id res chain seq x y z
N MET A 1 -5.04 -1.23 35.41
CA MET A 1 -5.41 -1.66 34.04
C MET A 1 -6.28 -0.57 33.44
N SER A 2 -5.73 0.26 32.54
CA SER A 2 -6.49 1.35 31.93
C SER A 2 -7.57 0.77 31.00
N LYS A 3 -8.83 1.16 31.20
CA LYS A 3 -10.05 0.57 30.61
C LYS A 3 -10.20 0.76 29.08
N THR A 4 -9.20 1.30 28.39
CA THR A 4 -9.35 1.84 27.02
C THR A 4 -8.46 1.15 25.97
N LYS A 5 -7.77 0.06 26.30
CA LYS A 5 -6.90 -0.69 25.37
C LYS A 5 -7.20 -2.17 25.43
N GLN A 6 -7.25 -2.84 24.28
CA GLN A 6 -7.51 -4.28 24.20
C GLN A 6 -6.38 -5.10 24.85
N SER A 7 -6.73 -6.26 25.43
CA SER A 7 -5.75 -7.19 25.99
C SER A 7 -4.89 -7.79 24.88
N ALA A 8 -3.60 -8.01 25.14
CA ALA A 8 -2.69 -8.62 24.16
C ALA A 8 -3.12 -10.03 23.73
N ILE A 9 -3.81 -10.76 24.62
CA ILE A 9 -4.40 -12.07 24.30
C ILE A 9 -5.51 -11.91 23.26
N ASP A 10 -6.40 -10.95 23.46
CA ASP A 10 -7.52 -10.74 22.54
C ASP A 10 -7.03 -10.26 21.16
N VAL A 11 -6.01 -9.41 21.13
CA VAL A 11 -5.44 -8.89 19.87
C VAL A 11 -4.68 -9.95 19.07
N LEU A 12 -3.95 -10.85 19.74
CA LEU A 12 -3.04 -11.79 19.07
C LEU A 12 -3.63 -13.19 18.87
N ILE A 13 -4.63 -13.57 19.67
CA ILE A 13 -5.14 -14.94 19.72
C ILE A 13 -6.59 -15.01 19.23
N ASN A 14 -7.43 -14.02 19.54
CA ASN A 14 -8.81 -14.07 19.09
C ASN A 14 -8.93 -13.67 17.62
N TRP A 15 -9.56 -14.54 16.84
CA TRP A 15 -9.84 -14.33 15.43
C TRP A 15 -11.35 -14.14 15.25
N ASP A 16 -11.77 -12.92 14.91
CA ASP A 16 -13.15 -12.61 14.54
C ASP A 16 -13.24 -12.39 13.03
N ASN A 17 -14.01 -13.24 12.34
CA ASN A 17 -14.15 -13.20 10.89
C ASN A 17 -15.53 -12.65 10.51
N GLN A 18 -15.54 -11.38 10.12
CA GLN A 18 -16.76 -10.70 9.65
C GLN A 18 -16.88 -10.68 8.12
N ALA A 19 -15.99 -11.34 7.38
CA ALA A 19 -15.98 -11.32 5.92
C ALA A 19 -17.10 -12.20 5.31
N GLY A 20 -17.69 -13.11 6.08
CA GLY A 20 -18.72 -14.05 5.61
C GLY A 20 -18.18 -15.26 4.81
N TRP A 21 -16.86 -15.36 4.66
CA TRP A 21 -16.16 -16.49 4.02
C TRP A 21 -15.56 -17.43 5.05
N ASP A 22 -15.15 -18.63 4.64
CA ASP A 22 -14.38 -19.52 5.52
C ASP A 22 -13.10 -18.84 6.02
N SER A 23 -12.68 -19.15 7.25
CA SER A 23 -11.57 -18.47 7.92
C SER A 23 -10.26 -18.58 7.15
N GLY A 24 -10.02 -19.69 6.44
CA GLY A 24 -8.85 -19.84 5.59
C GLY A 24 -8.87 -18.88 4.39
N PHE A 25 -10.04 -18.68 3.79
CA PHE A 25 -10.20 -17.76 2.67
C PHE A 25 -10.12 -16.30 3.11
N ALA A 26 -10.74 -15.94 4.24
CA ALA A 26 -10.62 -14.61 4.83
C ALA A 26 -9.15 -14.25 5.15
N PHE A 27 -8.37 -15.21 5.66
CA PHE A 27 -6.93 -15.03 5.86
C PHE A 27 -6.19 -14.76 4.55
N MET A 28 -6.46 -15.55 3.49
CA MET A 28 -5.83 -15.34 2.17
C MET A 28 -6.19 -13.98 1.56
N LEU A 29 -7.42 -13.49 1.75
CA LEU A 29 -7.83 -12.15 1.31
C LEU A 29 -7.02 -11.06 2.02
N GLY A 30 -6.85 -11.19 3.34
CA GLY A 30 -6.01 -10.27 4.13
C GLY A 30 -4.57 -10.25 3.65
N VAL A 31 -3.95 -11.42 3.48
CA VAL A 31 -2.58 -11.55 2.98
C VAL A 31 -2.45 -11.01 1.54
N GLY A 32 -3.44 -11.26 0.69
CA GLY A 32 -3.48 -10.75 -0.68
C GLY A 32 -3.52 -9.22 -0.74
N GLN A 33 -4.29 -8.59 0.15
CA GLN A 33 -4.32 -7.13 0.25
C GLN A 33 -2.97 -6.57 0.73
N CYS A 34 -2.32 -7.23 1.69
CA CYS A 34 -0.97 -6.85 2.13
C CYS A 34 0.07 -6.98 1.00
N MET A 35 -0.03 -8.02 0.17
CA MET A 35 0.85 -8.21 -0.99
C MET A 35 0.69 -7.08 -2.00
N TRP A 36 -0.55 -6.63 -2.26
CA TRP A 36 -0.82 -5.54 -3.20
C TRP A 36 -0.08 -4.23 -2.83
N SER A 37 0.10 -3.95 -1.53
CA SER A 37 0.84 -2.77 -1.06
C SER A 37 2.31 -2.72 -1.51
N PHE A 38 2.92 -3.88 -1.81
CA PHE A 38 4.31 -3.95 -2.28
C PHE A 38 4.44 -4.03 -3.81
N GLY A 39 3.32 -4.01 -4.54
CA GLY A 39 3.31 -4.10 -6.00
C GLY A 39 4.04 -2.96 -6.70
N ALA A 40 4.09 -1.77 -6.08
CA ALA A 40 4.66 -0.57 -6.70
C ALA A 40 6.20 -0.42 -6.53
N ILE A 41 6.89 -1.41 -5.93
CA ILE A 41 8.35 -1.31 -5.69
C ILE A 41 9.15 -1.33 -7.00
N ASP A 42 8.62 -1.98 -8.04
CA ASP A 42 9.23 -2.04 -9.37
C ASP A 42 9.32 -0.66 -10.05
N SER A 43 8.54 0.32 -9.60
CA SER A 43 8.53 1.68 -10.15
C SER A 43 9.92 2.34 -10.19
N VAL A 44 10.80 2.00 -9.24
CA VAL A 44 12.19 2.48 -9.18
C VAL A 44 12.98 2.08 -10.44
N THR A 45 12.65 0.94 -11.05
CA THR A 45 13.33 0.46 -12.26
C THR A 45 13.03 1.31 -13.49
N HIS A 46 11.86 1.95 -13.56
CA HIS A 46 11.48 2.82 -14.67
C HIS A 46 12.22 4.16 -14.69
N ILE A 47 12.91 4.49 -13.59
CA ILE A 47 13.71 5.72 -13.42
C ILE A 47 15.21 5.36 -13.35
N ALA A 48 15.58 4.11 -13.65
CA ALA A 48 16.97 3.66 -13.59
C ALA A 48 17.92 4.48 -14.49
N GLU A 49 17.41 5.05 -15.58
CA GLU A 49 18.17 5.90 -16.52
C GLU A 49 18.55 7.27 -15.92
N GLU A 50 17.81 7.75 -14.92
CA GLU A 50 18.04 9.05 -14.26
C GLU A 50 18.92 8.93 -12.99
N ILE A 51 19.25 7.69 -12.59
CA ILE A 51 19.98 7.39 -11.35
C ILE A 51 21.46 7.12 -11.65
N SER A 52 22.36 7.79 -10.93
CA SER A 52 23.79 7.44 -10.98
C SER A 52 24.03 6.03 -10.42
N HIS A 53 24.81 5.19 -11.12
CA HIS A 53 25.11 3.80 -10.71
C HIS A 53 23.85 2.91 -10.48
N PRO A 54 23.01 2.70 -11.51
CA PRO A 54 21.71 2.05 -11.35
C PRO A 54 21.82 0.62 -10.79
N GLY A 55 22.84 -0.15 -11.19
CA GLY A 55 23.00 -1.54 -10.77
C GLY A 55 23.14 -1.76 -9.25
N LYS A 56 23.58 -0.76 -8.48
CA LYS A 56 23.65 -0.85 -7.01
C LYS A 56 22.55 -0.02 -6.34
N ASN A 57 22.28 1.16 -6.87
CA ASN A 57 21.39 2.12 -6.22
C ASN A 57 19.91 1.75 -6.36
N VAL A 58 19.50 1.15 -7.49
CA VAL A 58 18.13 0.66 -7.68
C VAL A 58 17.81 -0.45 -6.68
N THR A 59 18.67 -1.47 -6.58
CA THR A 59 18.45 -2.59 -5.63
C THR A 59 18.44 -2.12 -4.19
N ARG A 60 19.33 -1.20 -3.80
CA ARG A 60 19.34 -0.62 -2.45
C ARG A 60 18.07 0.18 -2.16
N ALA A 61 17.60 0.99 -3.12
CA ALA A 61 16.37 1.76 -2.97
C ALA A 61 15.15 0.84 -2.79
N MET A 62 15.04 -0.23 -3.58
CA MET A 62 13.96 -1.23 -3.44
C MET A 62 13.97 -1.90 -2.07
N LEU A 63 15.15 -2.33 -1.58
CA LEU A 63 15.29 -2.95 -0.26
C LEU A 63 14.95 -1.99 0.88
N LEU A 64 15.42 -0.75 0.81
CA LEU A 64 15.13 0.26 1.83
C LEU A 64 13.64 0.61 1.86
N ALA A 65 13.00 0.77 0.70
CA ALA A 65 11.57 1.02 0.60
C ALA A 65 10.76 -0.13 1.23
N MET A 66 11.13 -1.38 0.95
CA MET A 66 10.50 -2.56 1.56
C MET A 66 10.65 -2.56 3.09
N LEU A 67 11.86 -2.32 3.61
CA LEU A 67 12.13 -2.32 5.04
C LEU A 67 11.37 -1.21 5.78
N ILE A 68 11.37 0.00 5.24
CA ILE A 68 10.64 1.13 5.82
C ILE A 68 9.13 0.86 5.80
N GLY A 69 8.61 0.33 4.68
CA GLY A 69 7.20 -0.06 4.56
C GLY A 69 6.80 -1.13 5.57
N LEU A 70 7.59 -2.19 5.70
CA LEU A 70 7.36 -3.28 6.65
C LEU A 70 7.34 -2.80 8.10
N LEU A 71 8.33 -2.00 8.49
CA LEU A 71 8.38 -1.46 9.86
C LEU A 71 7.18 -0.57 10.13
N THR A 72 6.88 0.36 9.21
CA THR A 72 5.78 1.30 9.37
C THR A 72 4.44 0.58 9.50
N ILE A 73 4.17 -0.40 8.63
CA ILE A 73 2.88 -1.11 8.65
C ILE A 73 2.72 -2.00 9.89
N VAL A 74 3.79 -2.64 10.37
CA VAL A 74 3.75 -3.47 11.58
C VAL A 74 3.44 -2.60 12.81
N PHE A 75 4.15 -1.49 13.00
CA PHE A 75 3.87 -0.59 14.13
C PHE A 75 2.49 0.05 14.03
N PHE A 76 2.08 0.46 12.84
CA PHE A 76 0.77 1.05 12.61
C PHE A 76 -0.37 0.07 12.84
N ALA A 77 -0.25 -1.18 12.35
CA ALA A 77 -1.23 -2.23 12.56
C ALA A 77 -1.38 -2.58 14.05
N LEU A 78 -0.26 -2.74 14.77
CA LEU A 78 -0.28 -2.97 16.21
C LEU A 78 -0.97 -1.81 16.95
N ALA A 79 -0.62 -0.57 16.62
CA ALA A 79 -1.23 0.61 17.25
C ALA A 79 -2.75 0.66 17.05
N LEU A 80 -3.23 0.31 15.85
CA LEU A 80 -4.66 0.24 15.56
C LEU A 80 -5.34 -0.92 16.27
N LEU A 81 -4.77 -2.13 16.25
CA LEU A 81 -5.35 -3.31 16.90
C LEU A 81 -5.51 -3.12 18.42
N PHE A 82 -4.53 -2.50 19.09
CA PHE A 82 -4.66 -2.20 20.52
C PHE A 82 -5.66 -1.07 20.83
N SER A 83 -5.99 -0.25 19.84
CA SER A 83 -6.81 0.96 20.02
C SER A 83 -8.25 0.82 19.55
N CYS A 84 -8.52 -0.07 18.59
CA CYS A 84 -9.88 -0.36 18.12
C CYS A 84 -10.52 -1.40 19.03
N THR A 85 -11.71 -1.09 19.57
CA THR A 85 -12.42 -2.00 20.48
C THR A 85 -13.68 -2.59 19.87
N ASP A 86 -14.27 -1.93 18.87
CA ASP A 86 -15.52 -2.34 18.23
C ASP A 86 -15.34 -2.53 16.72
N PHE A 87 -15.05 -3.78 16.33
CA PHE A 87 -14.90 -4.17 14.93
C PHE A 87 -16.23 -4.20 14.17
N SER A 88 -17.37 -4.33 14.86
CA SER A 88 -18.70 -4.34 14.24
C SER A 88 -19.13 -2.94 13.78
N ALA A 89 -18.79 -1.91 14.57
CA ALA A 89 -18.99 -0.52 14.17
C ALA A 89 -18.10 -0.13 12.98
N ILE A 90 -16.88 -0.67 12.90
CA ILE A 90 -15.94 -0.44 11.80
C ILE A 90 -16.45 -1.09 10.51
N SER A 91 -16.95 -2.33 10.57
CA SER A 91 -17.45 -3.05 9.40
C SER A 91 -18.76 -2.49 8.85
N ALA A 92 -19.61 -1.90 9.71
CA ALA A 92 -20.84 -1.23 9.31
C ALA A 92 -20.64 0.18 8.75
N SER A 93 -19.47 0.80 8.99
CA SER A 93 -19.19 2.18 8.58
C SER A 93 -18.89 2.29 7.08
N ALA A 94 -19.36 3.38 6.46
CA ALA A 94 -19.04 3.69 5.07
C ALA A 94 -17.54 4.00 4.86
N VAL A 95 -16.85 4.46 5.92
CA VAL A 95 -15.42 4.74 5.90
C VAL A 95 -14.77 4.07 7.12
N PRO A 96 -14.44 2.76 7.02
CA PRO A 96 -13.91 1.98 8.13
C PRO A 96 -12.66 2.60 8.77
N LEU A 97 -11.80 3.22 7.94
CA LEU A 97 -10.56 3.84 8.39
C LEU A 97 -10.79 5.07 9.28
N TYR A 98 -11.82 5.87 8.98
CA TYR A 98 -12.17 7.03 9.79
C TYR A 98 -12.70 6.60 11.16
N GLU A 99 -13.55 5.58 11.18
CA GLU A 99 -14.11 5.03 12.42
C GLU A 99 -13.00 4.43 13.31
N ALA A 100 -12.02 3.74 12.71
CA ALA A 100 -10.85 3.25 13.42
C ALA A 100 -10.04 4.38 14.09
N TYR A 101 -9.84 5.52 13.40
CA TYR A 101 -9.19 6.68 14.02
C TYR A 101 -10.02 7.33 15.11
N PHE A 102 -11.34 7.39 14.91
CA PHE A 102 -12.23 7.93 15.91
C PHE A 102 -12.22 7.10 17.19
N GLN A 103 -12.28 5.76 17.08
CA GLN A 103 -12.14 4.85 18.22
C GLN A 103 -10.76 4.95 18.87
N ALA A 104 -9.70 5.10 18.07
CA ALA A 104 -8.34 5.18 18.62
C ALA A 104 -8.05 6.48 19.37
N THR A 105 -8.66 7.60 18.95
CA THR A 105 -8.32 8.94 19.46
C THR A 105 -9.40 9.59 20.33
N GLY A 106 -10.67 9.20 20.16
CA GLY A 106 -11.81 9.80 20.85
C GLY A 106 -12.14 11.24 20.42
N SER A 107 -11.54 11.74 19.33
CA SER A 107 -11.73 13.11 18.84
C SER A 107 -11.99 13.13 17.33
N ALA A 108 -13.09 13.76 16.93
CA ALA A 108 -13.49 13.91 15.53
C ALA A 108 -12.49 14.78 14.74
N VAL A 109 -11.95 15.83 15.37
CA VAL A 109 -10.99 16.75 14.71
C VAL A 109 -9.72 16.00 14.34
N PHE A 110 -9.13 15.27 15.30
CA PHE A 110 -7.89 14.55 15.06
C PHE A 110 -8.07 13.43 14.02
N SER A 111 -9.19 12.71 14.09
CA SER A 111 -9.52 11.65 13.13
C SER A 111 -9.67 12.19 11.70
N THR A 112 -10.25 13.38 11.55
CA THR A 112 -10.39 14.05 10.24
C THR A 112 -9.04 14.49 9.70
N VAL A 113 -8.15 15.02 10.55
CA VAL A 113 -6.78 15.41 10.14
C VAL A 113 -5.98 14.20 9.69
N LEU A 114 -6.06 13.07 10.40
CA LEU A 114 -5.39 11.83 9.99
C LEU A 114 -5.95 11.28 8.67
N ALA A 115 -7.27 11.30 8.49
CA ALA A 115 -7.90 10.89 7.24
C ALA A 115 -7.48 11.79 6.05
N ALA A 116 -7.41 13.11 6.26
CA ALA A 116 -6.93 14.06 5.27
C ALA A 116 -5.45 13.83 4.92
N TRP A 117 -4.62 13.54 5.93
CA TRP A 117 -3.21 13.21 5.74
C TRP A 117 -3.02 11.98 4.85
N ILE A 118 -3.75 10.90 5.09
CA ILE A 118 -3.67 9.70 4.25
C ILE A 118 -4.19 9.96 2.85
N THR A 119 -5.24 10.75 2.71
CA THR A 119 -5.74 11.15 1.39
C THR A 119 -4.66 11.90 0.61
N PHE A 120 -3.92 12.80 1.26
CA PHE A 120 -2.80 13.50 0.64
C PHE A 120 -1.68 12.56 0.20
N VAL A 121 -1.30 11.58 1.04
CA VAL A 121 -0.33 10.54 0.66
C VAL A 121 -0.81 9.74 -0.55
N TYR A 122 -2.10 9.42 -0.59
CA TYR A 122 -2.71 8.67 -1.71
C TYR A 122 -2.65 9.45 -3.03
N LEU A 123 -2.81 10.78 -3.00
CA LEU A 123 -2.62 11.62 -4.19
C LEU A 123 -1.19 11.47 -4.76
N GLY A 124 -0.17 11.39 -3.90
CA GLY A 124 1.20 11.15 -4.31
C GLY A 124 1.38 9.82 -5.05
N VAL A 125 0.74 8.76 -4.55
CA VAL A 125 0.77 7.43 -5.20
C VAL A 125 0.10 7.48 -6.57
N VAL A 126 -1.06 8.13 -6.69
CA VAL A 126 -1.78 8.28 -7.96
C VAL A 126 -0.93 8.99 -9.01
N LEU A 127 -0.24 10.08 -8.64
CA LEU A 127 0.66 10.80 -9.54
C LEU A 127 1.84 9.93 -10.01
N GLY A 128 2.42 9.12 -9.11
CA GLY A 128 3.48 8.17 -9.45
C GLY A 128 3.00 7.08 -10.42
N LEU A 129 1.78 6.57 -10.22
CA LEU A 129 1.18 5.55 -11.08
C LEU A 129 0.86 6.09 -12.48
N VAL A 130 0.36 7.32 -12.58
CA VAL A 130 0.10 7.99 -13.85
C VAL A 130 1.40 8.22 -14.62
N THR A 131 2.48 8.62 -13.93
CA THR A 131 3.78 8.83 -14.57
C THR A 131 4.38 7.52 -15.08
N THR A 132 4.30 6.46 -14.29
CA THR A 132 4.82 5.13 -14.64
C THR A 132 4.06 4.52 -15.82
N SER A 133 2.74 4.55 -15.76
CA SER A 133 1.89 4.07 -16.86
C SER A 133 2.10 4.86 -18.15
N GLY A 134 2.27 6.19 -18.06
CA GLY A 134 2.61 7.03 -19.20
C GLY A 134 3.92 6.62 -19.89
N ARG A 135 4.98 6.32 -19.12
CA ARG A 135 6.25 5.83 -19.66
C ARG A 135 6.12 4.47 -20.33
N LEU A 136 5.37 3.55 -19.73
CA LEU A 136 5.10 2.22 -20.30
C LEU A 136 4.34 2.33 -21.64
N ILE A 137 3.30 3.16 -21.70
CA ILE A 137 2.52 3.39 -22.92
C ILE A 137 3.41 3.98 -24.02
N TRP A 138 4.25 4.96 -23.68
CA TRP A 138 5.18 5.56 -24.64
C TRP A 138 6.18 4.54 -25.18
N ALA A 139 6.83 3.76 -24.31
CA ALA A 139 7.78 2.73 -24.70
C ALA A 139 7.12 1.66 -25.59
N CYS A 140 5.93 1.20 -25.23
CA CYS A 140 5.14 0.27 -26.04
C CYS A 140 4.75 0.84 -27.41
N SER A 141 4.54 2.17 -27.52
CA SER A 141 4.20 2.81 -28.80
C SER A 141 5.39 2.97 -29.75
N CYS A 142 6.60 3.15 -29.21
CA CYS A 142 7.83 3.25 -30.02
C CYS A 142 8.35 1.88 -30.45
N PHE A 143 8.15 0.83 -29.65
CA PHE A 143 8.68 -0.51 -29.94
C PHE A 143 8.34 -1.08 -31.35
N PRO A 144 7.11 -0.94 -31.89
CA PRO A 144 6.82 -1.32 -33.27
C PRO A 144 7.49 -0.40 -34.29
N ARG A 145 7.59 0.91 -34.03
CA ARG A 145 8.22 1.88 -34.92
C ARG A 145 9.70 1.56 -35.13
N ASP A 146 10.39 1.18 -34.07
CA ASP A 146 11.82 0.88 -34.11
C ASP A 146 12.08 -0.43 -34.86
N ARG A 147 11.22 -1.43 -34.68
CA ARG A 147 11.27 -2.69 -35.44
C ARG A 147 10.91 -2.54 -36.92
N LEU A 148 9.94 -1.68 -37.24
CA LEU A 148 9.59 -1.40 -38.62
C LEU A 148 10.73 -0.65 -39.32
N GLY A 149 11.28 0.40 -38.71
CA GLY A 149 12.41 1.16 -39.26
C GLY A 149 13.69 0.32 -39.46
N ALA A 150 14.02 -0.55 -38.50
CA ALA A 150 15.17 -1.45 -38.63
C ALA A 150 14.98 -2.49 -39.76
N ARG A 151 13.75 -2.94 -40.02
CA ARG A 151 13.44 -3.88 -41.10
C ARG A 151 13.49 -3.22 -42.48
N THR A 152 13.03 -1.98 -42.63
CA THR A 152 13.12 -1.26 -43.91
C THR A 152 14.55 -0.89 -44.28
N MET A 153 15.39 -0.54 -43.30
CA MET A 153 16.81 -0.25 -43.56
C MET A 153 17.63 -1.50 -43.89
N ALA A 154 17.26 -2.68 -43.35
CA ALA A 154 17.92 -3.94 -43.70
C ALA A 154 17.54 -4.48 -45.09
N SER A 155 16.54 -3.89 -45.75
CA SER A 155 16.06 -4.28 -47.09
C SER A 155 16.44 -3.32 -48.21
N LEU A 156 17.21 -2.27 -47.92
CA LEU A 156 17.79 -1.32 -48.87
C LEU A 156 19.31 -1.53 -48.96
#